data_AF-A0A1Y1Y447-F1
#
_entry.id   AF-A0A1Y1Y447-F1
#
_cell.length_a   1.000
_cell.length_b   1.000
_cell.length_c   1.000
_cell.angle_alpha   90.00
_cell.angle_beta   90.00
_cell.angle_gamma   90.00
#
_symmetry.space_group_name_H-M   'P 1'
#
loop_
_entity.id
_entity.type
_entity.pdbx_description
1 polymer ?
#
loop_
_entity_poly.entity_id
_entity_poly.type
_entity_poly.pdbx_seq_one_letter_code
_entity_poly.pdbx_strand_id
1 'polypeptide(L)'
;MNIPPDKIPNPLPTSRPRGWYWQTEPSKTVLSVFESNKSRAICPKCCLHLGFTKDSNGSGNATYGCFKCKGCATKFKAKIFWTECMHLPADKLPLSIPDPTITPPAQSSTLSNLSLFFGKATECKHVIG
;
A
#
# COMPACT_ATOMS: atom_id res chain seq x y z
N MET A 1 -30.10 16.06 -41.32
CA MET A 1 -28.83 15.30 -41.29
C MET A 1 -28.80 14.49 -40.01
N ASN A 2 -28.91 13.16 -40.13
CA ASN A 2 -28.88 12.23 -39.00
C ASN A 2 -27.43 12.01 -38.56
N ILE A 3 -27.15 12.22 -37.27
CA ILE A 3 -25.86 11.91 -36.66
C ILE A 3 -25.90 10.43 -36.24
N PRO A 4 -24.94 9.58 -36.67
CA PRO A 4 -24.93 8.16 -36.29
C PRO A 4 -24.71 8.00 -34.77
N PRO A 5 -25.42 7.06 -34.11
CA PRO A 5 -25.42 6.89 -32.65
C PRO A 5 -24.09 6.37 -32.06
N ASP A 6 -23.08 6.07 -32.88
CA ASP A 6 -21.82 5.44 -32.46
C ASP A 6 -20.71 6.42 -32.03
N LYS A 7 -21.01 7.71 -31.86
CA LYS A 7 -20.04 8.74 -31.44
C LYS A 7 -20.36 9.41 -30.11
N ILE A 8 -21.01 8.70 -29.19
CA ILE A 8 -21.03 9.11 -27.78
C ILE A 8 -19.76 8.52 -27.14
N PRO A 9 -18.79 9.32 -26.69
CA PRO A 9 -17.68 8.80 -25.90
C PRO A 9 -18.28 8.10 -24.68
N ASN A 10 -18.02 6.80 -24.54
CA ASN A 10 -18.42 6.05 -23.35
C ASN A 10 -18.00 6.83 -22.10
N PRO A 11 -18.89 7.00 -21.09
CA PRO A 11 -18.50 7.58 -19.82
C PRO A 11 -17.27 6.85 -19.28
N LEU A 12 -16.23 7.61 -18.92
CA LEU A 12 -15.03 7.08 -18.29
C LEU A 12 -15.45 6.18 -17.10
N PRO A 13 -14.87 4.99 -16.90
CA PRO A 13 -15.28 4.08 -15.83
C PRO A 13 -15.24 4.81 -14.48
N THR A 14 -16.41 5.02 -13.87
CA THR A 14 -16.57 5.77 -12.61
C THR A 14 -16.04 5.00 -11.39
N SER A 15 -15.58 3.77 -11.57
CA SER A 15 -14.96 2.97 -10.51
C SER A 15 -13.70 2.27 -11.00
N ARG A 16 -12.63 2.38 -10.21
CA ARG A 16 -11.37 1.67 -10.47
C ARG A 16 -11.57 0.16 -10.23
N PRO A 17 -10.99 -0.73 -11.05
CA PRO A 17 -11.17 -2.18 -10.91
C PRO A 17 -10.63 -2.70 -9.57
N ARG A 18 -11.16 -3.84 -9.09
CA ARG A 18 -10.64 -4.49 -7.88
C ARG A 18 -9.13 -4.71 -8.02
N GLY A 19 -8.38 -4.29 -7.01
CA GLY A 19 -6.92 -4.46 -6.99
C GLY A 19 -6.14 -3.42 -7.80
N TRP A 20 -6.77 -2.37 -8.33
CA TRP A 20 -6.08 -1.28 -9.04
C TRP A 20 -4.88 -0.71 -8.25
N TYR A 21 -4.98 -0.66 -6.93
CA TYR A 21 -3.95 -0.15 -6.03
C TYR A 21 -2.65 -0.97 -6.06
N TRP A 22 -2.67 -2.20 -6.57
CA TRP A 22 -1.46 -3.00 -6.81
C TRP A 22 -0.68 -2.57 -8.06
N GLN A 23 -1.30 -1.77 -8.93
CA GLN A 23 -0.69 -1.24 -10.14
C GLN A 23 -0.15 0.19 -9.96
N THR A 24 -0.37 0.79 -8.79
CA THR A 24 0.06 2.14 -8.47
C THR A 24 1.12 2.14 -7.37
N GLU A 25 1.98 3.17 -7.40
CA GLU A 25 2.94 3.38 -6.32
C GLU A 25 2.24 3.81 -5.03
N PRO A 26 2.77 3.47 -3.85
CA PRO A 26 3.97 2.64 -3.62
C PRO A 26 3.74 1.12 -3.72
N SER A 27 2.50 0.65 -3.75
CA SER A 27 2.19 -0.78 -3.58
C SER A 27 2.80 -1.66 -4.67
N LYS A 28 2.87 -1.16 -5.90
CA LYS A 28 3.49 -1.87 -7.04
C LYS A 28 4.96 -2.18 -6.78
N THR A 29 5.76 -1.17 -6.43
CA THR A 29 7.20 -1.37 -6.13
C THR A 29 7.41 -2.28 -4.94
N VAL A 30 6.67 -2.06 -3.84
CA VAL A 30 6.81 -2.90 -2.63
C VAL A 30 6.50 -4.35 -2.95
N LEU A 31 5.46 -4.61 -3.73
CA LEU A 31 5.09 -5.96 -4.13
C LEU A 31 6.18 -6.60 -5.00
N SER A 32 6.69 -5.90 -6.00
CA SER A 32 7.74 -6.40 -6.89
C SER A 32 9.01 -6.79 -6.12
N VAL A 33 9.44 -5.95 -5.17
CA VAL A 33 10.62 -6.22 -4.34
C VAL A 33 10.37 -7.41 -3.40
N PHE A 34 9.20 -7.47 -2.78
CA PHE A 34 8.82 -8.60 -1.92
C PHE A 34 8.77 -9.92 -2.69
N GLU A 35 8.17 -9.95 -3.87
CA GLU A 35 8.06 -11.17 -4.68
C GLU A 35 9.43 -11.68 -5.13
N SER A 36 10.37 -10.77 -5.39
CA SER A 36 11.77 -11.09 -5.72
C SER A 36 12.55 -11.63 -4.52
N ASN A 37 12.12 -11.33 -3.28
CA ASN A 37 12.85 -11.72 -2.08
C ASN A 37 11.94 -11.99 -0.87
N LYS A 38 11.10 -13.03 -0.98
CA LYS A 38 10.08 -13.34 0.04
C LYS A 38 10.65 -13.72 1.41
N SER A 39 11.85 -14.31 1.45
CA SER A 39 12.47 -14.81 2.69
C SER A 39 12.97 -13.70 3.61
N ARG A 40 13.21 -12.49 3.09
CA ARG A 40 13.69 -11.34 3.87
C ARG A 40 12.62 -10.68 4.74
N ALA A 41 11.35 -10.87 4.44
CA ALA A 41 10.28 -10.20 5.16
C ALA A 41 9.99 -10.90 6.50
N ILE A 42 10.03 -10.15 7.60
CA ILE A 42 9.75 -10.64 8.96
C ILE A 42 8.55 -9.88 9.50
N CYS A 43 7.63 -10.56 10.18
CA CYS A 43 6.52 -9.87 10.83
C CYS A 43 6.99 -9.26 12.16
N PRO A 44 6.95 -7.92 12.34
CA PRO A 44 7.37 -7.30 13.60
C PRO A 44 6.42 -7.58 14.78
N LYS A 45 5.21 -8.12 14.50
CA LYS A 45 4.23 -8.45 15.55
C LYS A 45 4.44 -9.83 16.16
N CYS A 46 4.76 -10.84 15.36
CA CYS A 46 4.91 -12.22 15.82
C CYS A 46 6.32 -12.77 15.63
N CYS A 47 7.20 -12.04 14.96
CA CYS A 47 8.60 -12.40 14.72
C CYS A 47 8.80 -13.75 14.02
N LEU A 48 7.80 -14.19 13.25
CA LEU A 48 7.85 -15.42 12.48
C LEU A 48 8.15 -15.15 11.01
N HIS A 49 8.95 -16.01 10.40
CA HIS A 49 9.27 -16.04 8.98
C HIS A 49 8.27 -16.88 8.17
N LEU A 50 6.97 -16.78 8.48
CA LEU A 50 5.93 -17.54 7.77
C LEU A 50 5.51 -16.89 6.45
N GLY A 51 6.02 -15.69 6.16
CA GLY A 51 5.73 -14.94 4.96
C GLY A 51 4.39 -14.20 5.01
N PHE A 52 4.07 -13.57 3.87
CA PHE A 52 2.94 -12.66 3.75
C PHE A 52 2.13 -12.96 2.48
N THR A 53 0.84 -12.60 2.50
CA THR A 53 -0.05 -12.67 1.35
C THR A 53 -0.55 -11.28 0.99
N LYS A 54 -0.79 -11.04 -0.31
CA LYS A 54 -1.58 -9.90 -0.77
C LYS A 54 -2.98 -10.00 -0.20
N ASP A 55 -3.42 -8.97 0.50
CA ASP A 55 -4.79 -8.87 0.98
C ASP A 55 -5.58 -8.01 -0.01
N SER A 56 -6.64 -8.58 -0.55
CA SER A 56 -7.55 -7.85 -1.42
C SER A 56 -8.67 -7.29 -0.55
N ASN A 57 -8.47 -6.12 0.04
CA ASN A 57 -9.61 -5.39 0.57
C ASN A 57 -10.42 -4.91 -0.66
N GLY A 58 -11.54 -5.58 -0.88
CA GLY A 58 -12.36 -5.47 -2.08
C GLY A 58 -13.83 -5.21 -1.76
N SER A 59 -14.10 -4.28 -0.84
CA SER A 59 -15.36 -3.55 -0.64
C SER A 59 -15.19 -2.51 0.48
N GLY A 60 -15.68 -1.28 0.30
CA GLY A 60 -15.66 -0.19 1.31
C GLY A 60 -14.41 0.73 1.30
N ASN A 61 -14.12 1.36 2.44
CA ASN A 61 -13.10 2.42 2.63
C ASN A 61 -11.63 1.98 2.47
N ALA A 62 -11.37 0.72 2.13
CA ALA A 62 -10.03 0.18 2.01
C ALA A 62 -9.54 0.19 0.56
N THR A 63 -9.23 1.38 0.08
CA THR A 63 -8.78 1.70 -1.29
C THR A 63 -7.27 1.51 -1.50
N TYR A 64 -6.62 0.60 -0.74
CA TYR A 64 -5.16 0.45 -0.75
C TYR A 64 -4.71 -1.01 -0.57
N GLY A 65 -3.50 -1.32 -1.04
CA GLY A 65 -2.88 -2.64 -0.92
C GLY A 65 -2.34 -2.90 0.49
N CYS A 66 -2.62 -4.09 1.01
CA CYS A 66 -2.10 -4.57 2.29
C CYS A 66 -1.39 -5.91 2.16
N PHE A 67 -0.35 -6.09 2.96
CA PHE A 67 0.34 -7.35 3.16
C PHE A 67 -0.14 -7.96 4.47
N LYS A 68 -0.72 -9.16 4.42
CA LYS A 68 -1.21 -9.88 5.59
C LYS A 68 -0.20 -10.93 6.01
N CYS A 69 0.24 -10.91 7.27
CA CYS A 69 1.11 -11.94 7.84
C CYS A 69 0.37 -13.29 7.90
N LYS A 70 1.01 -14.37 7.44
CA LYS A 70 0.42 -15.72 7.50
C LYS A 70 0.35 -16.29 8.92
N GLY A 71 1.21 -15.84 9.83
CA GLY A 71 1.26 -16.31 11.23
C GLY A 71 0.18 -15.67 12.11
N CYS A 72 0.21 -14.34 12.24
CA CYS A 72 -0.67 -13.61 13.17
C CYS A 72 -1.79 -12.81 12.49
N ALA A 73 -1.99 -12.96 11.17
CA ALA A 73 -3.01 -12.26 10.38
C ALA A 73 -2.94 -10.72 10.38
N THR A 74 -1.92 -10.10 11.00
CA THR A 74 -1.74 -8.64 11.01
C THR A 74 -1.55 -8.11 9.59
N LYS A 75 -2.21 -6.98 9.29
CA LYS A 75 -2.15 -6.31 7.99
C LYS A 75 -1.22 -5.10 8.04
N PHE A 76 -0.33 -4.99 7.06
CA PHE A 76 0.62 -3.89 6.91
C PHE A 76 0.38 -3.16 5.58
N LYS A 77 0.25 -1.83 5.63
CA LYS A 77 0.25 -0.97 4.43
C LYS A 77 1.62 -1.01 3.76
N ALA A 78 1.69 -0.75 2.45
CA ALA A 78 2.91 -0.78 1.65
C ALA A 78 4.12 -0.09 2.31
N LYS A 79 3.97 1.16 2.80
CA LYS A 79 5.06 1.90 3.47
C LYS A 79 5.57 1.20 4.74
N ILE A 80 4.67 0.77 5.61
CA ILE A 80 5.04 0.07 6.85
C ILE A 80 5.64 -1.30 6.55
N PHE A 81 5.09 -2.00 5.55
CA PHE A 81 5.65 -3.28 5.13
C PHE A 81 7.08 -3.13 4.60
N TRP A 82 7.35 -2.07 3.83
CA TRP A 82 8.69 -1.74 3.34
C TRP A 82 9.70 -1.48 4.47
N THR A 83 9.36 -0.59 5.41
CA THR A 83 10.30 -0.19 6.47
C THR A 83 10.40 -1.22 7.58
N GLU A 84 9.27 -1.74 8.07
CA GLU A 84 9.23 -2.57 9.28
C GLU A 84 9.34 -4.07 8.99
N CYS A 85 8.81 -4.54 7.85
CA CYS A 85 8.84 -5.98 7.55
C CYS A 85 10.06 -6.36 6.69
N MET A 86 10.43 -5.50 5.73
CA MET A 86 11.58 -5.75 4.84
C MET A 86 12.86 -5.03 5.26
N HIS A 87 12.81 -4.16 6.27
CA HIS A 87 13.95 -3.37 6.76
C HIS A 87 14.64 -2.56 5.65
N LEU A 88 13.85 -1.99 4.73
CA LEU A 88 14.36 -1.18 3.63
C LEU A 88 14.22 0.32 3.96
N PRO A 89 15.17 1.16 3.50
CA PRO A 89 15.17 2.59 3.79
C PRO A 89 13.97 3.29 3.15
N ALA A 90 13.31 4.17 3.90
CA ALA A 90 12.10 4.87 3.46
C ALA A 90 12.32 5.75 2.22
N ASP A 91 13.53 6.31 2.05
CA ASP A 91 13.88 7.20 0.92
C ASP A 91 13.95 6.47 -0.43
N LYS A 92 14.02 5.14 -0.40
CA LYS A 92 14.00 4.30 -1.61
C LYS A 92 12.59 3.90 -2.03
N LEU A 93 11.57 4.28 -1.26
CA LEU A 93 10.18 3.99 -1.59
C LEU A 93 9.61 5.13 -2.47
N PRO A 94 9.15 4.85 -3.69
CA PRO A 94 8.51 5.87 -4.51
C PRO A 94 7.25 6.40 -3.82
N LEU A 95 7.10 7.71 -3.81
CA LEU A 95 5.88 8.36 -3.33
C LEU A 95 4.72 8.02 -4.28
N SER A 96 3.52 7.92 -3.73
CA SER A 96 2.31 7.91 -4.55
C SER A 96 2.21 9.29 -5.22
N ILE A 97 2.61 9.39 -6.48
CA ILE A 97 2.34 10.57 -7.28
C ILE A 97 0.81 10.56 -7.50
N PRO A 98 0.06 11.59 -7.08
CA PRO A 98 -1.34 11.68 -7.44
C PRO A 98 -1.44 11.69 -8.98
N ASP A 99 -2.29 10.83 -9.51
CA ASP A 99 -2.58 10.79 -10.94
C ASP A 99 -3.03 12.21 -11.38
N PRO A 100 -2.40 12.84 -12.38
CA PRO A 100 -2.78 14.19 -12.82
C PRO A 100 -4.21 14.26 -13.36
N THR A 101 -4.88 13.12 -13.57
CA THR A 101 -6.28 13.01 -14.00
C THR A 101 -7.27 12.98 -12.83
N ILE A 102 -6.80 12.85 -11.59
CA ILE A 102 -7.64 12.87 -10.39
C ILE A 102 -7.35 14.15 -9.62
N THR A 103 -8.04 15.23 -9.97
CA THR A 103 -8.18 16.39 -9.09
C THR A 103 -8.83 15.92 -7.79
N PRO A 104 -8.13 15.91 -6.64
CA PRO A 104 -8.80 15.74 -5.36
C PRO A 104 -9.63 17.02 -5.11
N PRO A 105 -10.84 16.96 -4.53
CA PRO A 105 -11.45 18.17 -3.99
C PRO A 105 -10.45 18.78 -2.99
N ALA A 106 -10.15 20.06 -3.20
CA ALA A 106 -9.11 20.81 -2.52
C ALA A 106 -9.02 20.48 -1.02
N GLN A 107 -7.95 19.81 -0.60
CA GLN A 107 -7.50 19.91 0.77
C GLN A 107 -6.41 20.97 0.82
N SER A 108 -6.87 22.14 1.25
CA SER A 108 -6.07 23.31 1.58
C SER A 108 -4.82 22.91 2.35
N SER A 109 -3.70 23.39 1.84
CA SER A 109 -2.37 23.30 2.43
C SER A 109 -2.30 24.01 3.79
N THR A 110 -1.86 23.29 4.81
CA THR A 110 -1.09 23.88 5.90
C THR A 110 0.04 22.93 6.28
N LEU A 111 1.26 23.32 5.92
CA LEU A 111 2.48 22.79 6.50
C LEU A 111 2.56 23.27 7.94
N SER A 112 2.45 22.37 8.91
CA SER A 112 2.89 22.67 10.28
C SER A 112 3.38 21.43 11.00
N ASN A 113 4.67 21.51 11.37
CA ASN A 113 5.39 20.75 12.40
C ASN A 113 5.71 19.27 12.15
N LEU A 114 6.94 19.10 11.69
CA LEU A 114 7.81 17.96 11.96
C LEU A 114 7.95 17.78 13.49
N SER A 115 7.13 16.91 14.07
CA SER A 115 7.44 16.28 15.36
C SER A 115 7.98 14.87 15.10
N LEU A 116 9.26 14.70 15.43
CA LEU A 116 9.93 13.42 15.61
C LEU A 116 9.04 12.50 16.44
N PHE A 117 8.47 11.48 15.82
CA PHE A 117 8.21 10.22 16.51
C PHE A 117 9.29 9.25 16.06
N PHE A 118 10.35 9.16 16.86
CA PHE A 118 11.14 7.93 16.93
C PHE A 118 10.18 6.83 17.43
N GLY A 119 9.52 6.17 16.47
CA GLY A 119 8.88 4.90 16.74
C GLY A 119 9.98 3.93 17.13
N LYS A 120 10.03 3.58 18.42
CA LYS A 120 10.87 2.50 18.95
C LYS A 120 10.87 1.34 17.95
N ALA A 121 12.06 0.91 17.55
CA ALA A 121 12.23 -0.41 16.97
C ALA A 121 11.46 -1.37 17.88
N THR A 122 10.44 -2.03 17.32
CA THR A 122 9.72 -3.05 18.07
C THR A 122 10.67 -4.22 18.12
N GLU A 123 11.53 -4.23 19.14
CA GLU A 123 12.35 -5.38 19.47
C GLU A 123 11.40 -6.58 19.58
N CYS A 124 11.76 -7.67 18.89
CA CYS A 124 11.07 -8.94 19.00
C CYS A 124 11.14 -9.40 20.45
N LYS A 125 10.16 -8.99 21.26
CA LYS A 125 10.03 -9.48 22.62
C LYS A 125 9.65 -10.94 22.53
N HIS A 126 10.66 -11.78 22.70
CA HIS A 126 10.54 -13.21 22.88
C HIS A 126 9.57 -13.45 24.04
N VAL A 127 8.32 -13.82 23.76
CA VAL A 127 7.41 -14.32 24.79
C VAL A 127 7.81 -15.77 25.00
N ILE A 128 8.78 -15.98 25.89
CA ILE A 128 9.00 -17.27 26.55
C ILE A 128 7.83 -17.44 27.52
N GLY A 129 6.95 -18.38 27.22
CA GLY A 129 5.90 -18.90 28.09
C GLY A 129 5.94 -20.41 28.05
#